data_AF-A0A7V2SL66-F1
#
_entry.id   AF-A0A7V2SL66-F1
#
_cell.length_a   1.000
_cell.length_b   1.000
_cell.length_c   1.000
_cell.angle_alpha   90.00
_cell.angle_beta   90.00
_cell.angle_gamma   90.00
#
_symmetry.space_group_name_H-M   'P 1'
#
loop_
_entity.id
_entity.type
_entity.pdbx_description
1 polymer ?
#
loop_
_entity_poly.entity_id
_entity_poly.type
_entity_poly.pdbx_seq_one_letter_code
_entity_poly.pdbx_strand_id
1 'polypeptide(L)'
;MTVEDTAKKSRLSPLNQRRLALFKANRRGYWSFWMFLILFFVSLFAELLVNDRPIMASYKGELLFPIFKEYDEAKFGGFLAITDVRDPFIQEEVNANGWMLWPLVRYDYRSVNNAL
;
A
#
# COMPACT_ATOMS: atom_id res chain seq x y z
N MET A 1 31.87 -33.71 35.99
CA MET A 1 30.60 -33.49 35.26
C MET A 1 30.79 -32.22 34.42
N THR A 2 31.31 -32.38 33.20
CA THR A 2 31.66 -31.26 32.31
C THR A 2 30.41 -30.86 31.54
N VAL A 3 29.89 -29.67 31.81
CA VAL A 3 28.80 -29.08 31.05
C VAL A 3 29.37 -28.66 29.70
N GLU A 4 29.06 -29.42 28.64
CA GLU A 4 29.32 -29.00 27.27
C GLU A 4 28.46 -27.76 26.98
N ASP A 5 29.13 -26.61 26.98
CA ASP A 5 28.55 -25.33 26.60
C ASP A 5 28.19 -25.40 25.11
N THR A 6 26.92 -25.67 24.81
CA THR A 6 26.39 -25.83 23.46
C THR A 6 26.27 -24.44 22.83
N ALA A 7 27.41 -23.85 22.48
CA ALA A 7 27.49 -22.57 21.83
C ALA A 7 26.64 -22.61 20.56
N LYS A 8 25.49 -21.94 20.61
CA LYS A 8 24.51 -21.83 19.53
C LYS A 8 25.23 -21.33 18.27
N LYS A 9 25.55 -22.25 17.36
CA LYS A 9 26.26 -21.96 16.11
C LYS A 9 25.39 -21.02 15.28
N SER A 10 25.70 -19.72 15.34
CA SER A 10 25.08 -18.72 14.49
C SER A 10 25.31 -19.11 13.03
N ARG A 11 24.25 -19.09 12.23
CA ARG A 11 24.29 -19.43 10.78
C ARG A 11 25.15 -18.46 9.96
N LEU A 12 25.59 -17.35 10.54
CA LEU A 12 26.43 -16.36 9.88
C LEU A 12 27.91 -16.67 10.09
N SER A 13 28.71 -16.56 9.03
CA SER A 13 30.18 -16.59 9.14
C SER A 13 30.67 -15.60 10.22
N PRO A 14 31.70 -15.94 11.02
CA PRO A 14 32.25 -15.05 12.05
C PRO A 14 32.59 -13.65 11.54
N LEU A 15 32.97 -13.54 10.26
CA LEU A 15 33.28 -12.26 9.61
C LEU A 15 32.01 -11.41 9.41
N ASN A 16 30.91 -12.03 8.97
CA ASN A 16 29.61 -11.35 8.82
C ASN A 16 29.03 -10.94 10.18
N GLN A 17 29.25 -11.72 11.24
CA GLN A 17 28.84 -11.35 12.59
C GLN A 17 29.58 -10.09 13.07
N ARG A 18 30.89 -10.01 12.86
CA ARG A 18 31.69 -8.81 13.18
C ARG A 18 31.22 -7.59 12.39
N ARG A 19 30.96 -7.75 11.09
CA ARG A 19 30.41 -6.66 10.25
C ARG A 19 29.05 -6.17 10.76
N LEU A 20 28.16 -7.08 11.14
CA LEU A 20 26.85 -6.73 11.68
C LEU A 20 26.96 -6.02 13.04
N ALA A 21 27.88 -6.46 13.90
CA ALA A 21 28.15 -5.79 15.18
C ALA A 21 28.69 -4.37 14.98
N LEU A 22 29.65 -4.18 14.06
CA LEU A 22 30.17 -2.86 13.70
C LEU A 22 29.09 -1.95 13.09
N PHE A 23 28.22 -2.50 12.25
CA PHE A 23 27.08 -1.76 11.69
C PHE A 23 26.10 -1.31 12.78
N LYS A 24 25.73 -2.21 13.70
CA LYS A 24 24.86 -1.88 14.85
C LYS A 24 25.50 -0.89 15.83
N ALA A 25 26.82 -0.89 15.97
CA ALA A 25 27.54 0.06 16.81
C ALA A 25 27.46 1.50 16.25
N ASN A 26 27.31 1.66 14.93
CA ASN A 26 27.12 2.97 14.31
C ASN A 26 25.65 3.41 14.43
N ARG A 27 25.33 4.15 15.50
CA ARG A 27 23.97 4.62 15.80
C ARG A 27 23.32 5.40 14.65
N ARG A 28 24.08 6.25 13.95
CA ARG A 28 23.57 7.03 12.81
C ARG A 28 23.25 6.14 11.62
N GLY A 29 24.18 5.26 11.25
CA GLY A 29 23.97 4.31 10.16
C GLY A 29 22.81 3.35 10.41
N TYR A 30 22.65 2.89 11.66
CA TYR A 30 21.55 2.02 12.05
C TYR A 30 20.18 2.71 11.94
N TRP A 31 20.09 3.97 12.37
CA TRP A 31 18.84 4.73 12.28
C TRP A 31 18.50 5.11 10.83
N SER A 32 19.49 5.53 10.03
CA SER A 32 19.30 5.81 8.60
C SER A 32 18.86 4.56 7.83
N PHE A 33 19.40 3.39 8.17
CA PHE A 33 18.95 2.13 7.58
C PHE A 33 17.48 1.84 7.88
N TRP A 34 17.04 2.02 9.13
CA TRP A 34 15.64 1.84 9.48
C TRP A 34 14.72 2.85 8.79
N MET A 35 15.10 4.13 8.76
CA MET A 35 14.37 5.15 8.02
C MET A 35 14.22 4.78 6.55
N PHE A 36 15.33 4.41 5.91
CA PHE A 36 15.33 3.98 4.52
C PHE A 36 14.44 2.75 4.32
N LEU A 37 14.54 1.76 5.21
CA LEU A 37 13.76 0.54 5.14
C LEU A 37 12.26 0.85 5.22
N ILE A 38 11.84 1.71 6.16
CA ILE A 38 10.44 2.15 6.29
C ILE A 38 9.98 2.86 5.02
N LEU A 39 10.73 3.85 4.54
CA LEU A 39 10.39 4.59 3.32
C LEU A 39 10.30 3.67 2.10
N PHE A 40 11.24 2.74 1.98
CA PHE A 40 11.27 1.75 0.92
C PHE A 40 10.03 0.83 0.99
N PHE A 41 9.71 0.28 2.16
CA PHE A 41 8.51 -0.54 2.31
C PHE A 41 7.23 0.25 2.00
N VAL A 42 7.10 1.48 2.50
CA VAL A 42 5.96 2.35 2.19
C VAL A 42 5.88 2.61 0.68
N SER A 43 7.00 2.79 0.00
CA SER A 43 7.03 2.99 -1.47
C SER A 43 6.54 1.78 -2.26
N LEU A 44 6.83 0.55 -1.80
CA LEU A 44 6.35 -0.67 -2.45
C LEU A 44 4.82 -0.80 -2.37
N PHE A 45 4.21 -0.25 -1.33
CA PHE A 45 2.77 -0.22 -1.14
C PHE A 45 2.15 1.15 -1.45
N ALA A 46 2.89 2.04 -2.12
CA ALA A 46 2.41 3.39 -2.41
C ALA A 46 1.14 3.36 -3.26
N GLU A 47 1.05 2.47 -4.24
CA GLU A 47 -0.13 2.34 -5.10
C GLU A 47 -1.40 1.87 -4.35
N LEU A 48 -1.24 1.19 -3.20
CA LEU A 48 -2.36 0.83 -2.31
C LEU A 48 -2.73 1.94 -1.32
N LEU A 49 -1.74 2.73 -0.90
CA LEU A 49 -1.90 3.81 0.08
C LEU A 49 -2.31 5.13 -0.56
N VAL A 50 -1.91 5.33 -1.82
CA VAL A 50 -2.03 6.53 -2.64
C VAL A 50 -2.60 6.08 -3.99
N ASN A 51 -3.92 6.26 -4.16
CA ASN A 51 -4.61 5.90 -5.39
C ASN A 51 -5.79 6.84 -5.62
N ASP A 52 -6.18 7.08 -6.88
CA ASP A 52 -7.41 7.81 -7.22
C ASP A 52 -8.66 6.94 -7.18
N ARG A 53 -8.51 5.61 -7.10
CA ARG A 53 -9.61 4.64 -7.06
C ARG A 53 -9.76 4.01 -5.67
N PRO A 54 -10.99 3.59 -5.29
CA PRO A 54 -11.18 2.82 -4.06
C PRO A 54 -10.52 1.45 -4.16
N ILE A 55 -10.01 0.97 -3.03
CA ILE A 55 -9.42 -0.38 -2.89
C ILE A 55 -10.50 -1.44 -3.13
N MET A 56 -11.68 -1.21 -2.57
CA MET A 56 -12.83 -2.09 -2.66
C MET A 56 -14.12 -1.28 -2.65
N ALA A 57 -15.14 -1.75 -3.37
CA ALA A 57 -16.48 -1.18 -3.34
C ALA A 57 -17.51 -2.31 -3.27
N SER A 58 -18.56 -2.12 -2.48
CA SER A 58 -19.77 -2.94 -2.56
C SER A 58 -20.84 -2.16 -3.30
N TYR A 59 -21.48 -2.76 -4.30
CA TYR A 59 -22.57 -2.14 -5.03
C TYR A 59 -23.66 -3.19 -5.34
N LYS A 60 -24.89 -2.93 -4.89
CA LYS A 60 -26.07 -3.82 -5.12
C LYS A 60 -25.83 -5.29 -4.73
N GLY A 61 -25.02 -5.53 -3.70
CA GLY A 61 -24.69 -6.87 -3.20
C GLY A 61 -23.48 -7.55 -3.88
N GLU A 62 -22.87 -6.92 -4.88
CA GLU A 62 -21.62 -7.38 -5.49
C GLU A 62 -20.41 -6.69 -4.86
N LEU A 63 -19.31 -7.43 -4.68
CA LEU A 63 -18.01 -6.92 -4.21
C LEU A 63 -17.09 -6.68 -5.41
N LEU A 64 -16.63 -5.44 -5.54
CA LEU A 64 -15.79 -4.94 -6.61
C LEU A 64 -14.43 -4.53 -6.05
N PHE A 65 -13.39 -4.67 -6.87
CA PHE A 65 -12.01 -4.31 -6.51
C PHE A 65 -11.41 -3.35 -7.55
N PRO A 66 -11.79 -2.06 -7.52
CA PRO A 66 -11.43 -1.10 -8.57
C PRO A 66 -9.93 -0.81 -8.71
N ILE A 67 -9.15 -1.13 -7.67
CA ILE A 67 -7.69 -1.03 -7.69
C ILE A 67 -7.01 -2.11 -8.55
N PHE A 68 -7.65 -3.27 -8.74
CA PHE A 68 -7.11 -4.36 -9.55
C PHE A 68 -7.77 -4.49 -10.92
N LYS A 69 -8.98 -3.95 -11.08
CA LYS A 69 -9.77 -4.08 -12.31
C LYS A 69 -10.55 -2.80 -12.60
N GLU A 70 -10.53 -2.40 -13.87
CA GLU A 70 -11.37 -1.30 -14.35
C GLU A 70 -12.80 -1.78 -14.59
N TYR A 71 -13.77 -0.99 -14.13
CA TYR A 71 -15.20 -1.26 -14.32
C TYR A 71 -15.81 -0.10 -15.12
N ASP A 72 -16.59 -0.44 -16.15
CA ASP A 72 -17.35 0.54 -16.95
C ASP A 72 -18.42 1.24 -16.11
N GLU A 73 -18.61 2.54 -16.34
CA GLU A 73 -19.57 3.36 -15.59
C GLU A 73 -21.02 2.93 -15.84
N ALA A 74 -21.28 2.29 -16.98
CA ALA A 74 -22.56 1.66 -17.30
C ALA A 74 -22.99 0.64 -16.23
N LYS A 75 -22.04 0.02 -15.51
CA LYS A 75 -22.34 -0.90 -14.39
C LYS A 75 -22.99 -0.20 -13.20
N PHE A 76 -22.72 1.09 -13.04
CA PHE A 76 -23.24 1.93 -11.95
C PHE A 76 -24.39 2.84 -12.39
N GLY A 77 -24.83 2.75 -13.65
CA GLY A 77 -25.90 3.58 -14.22
C GLY A 77 -25.43 4.88 -14.89
N GLY A 78 -24.12 5.06 -15.08
CA GLY A 78 -23.53 6.17 -15.82
C GLY A 78 -23.35 5.90 -17.31
N PHE A 79 -22.82 6.88 -18.04
CA PHE A 79 -22.71 6.87 -19.51
C PHE A 79 -21.27 6.90 -20.03
N LEU A 80 -20.26 7.01 -19.15
CA LEU A 80 -18.85 7.06 -19.53
C LEU A 80 -18.22 5.66 -19.62
N ALA A 81 -17.20 5.54 -20.48
CA ALA A 81 -16.41 4.32 -20.66
C ALA A 81 -15.43 4.06 -19.50
N ILE A 82 -15.22 5.02 -18.60
CA ILE A 82 -14.35 4.90 -17.43
C ILE A 82 -15.10 5.53 -16.26
N THR A 83 -15.25 4.81 -15.15
CA THR A 83 -15.92 5.33 -13.96
C THR A 83 -15.02 6.37 -13.28
N ASP A 84 -15.40 7.66 -13.29
CA ASP A 84 -14.80 8.66 -12.41
C ASP A 84 -15.49 8.61 -11.03
N VAL A 85 -14.92 7.80 -10.14
CA VAL A 85 -15.46 7.59 -8.79
C VAL A 85 -15.41 8.87 -7.93
N ARG A 86 -14.73 9.93 -8.39
CA ARG A 86 -14.74 11.23 -7.72
C ARG A 86 -15.95 12.09 -8.06
N ASP A 87 -16.70 11.76 -9.11
CA ASP A 87 -17.93 12.48 -9.45
C ASP A 87 -18.92 12.40 -8.27
N PRO A 88 -19.44 13.55 -7.77
CA PRO A 88 -20.46 13.58 -6.72
C PRO A 88 -21.65 12.66 -7.02
N PHE A 89 -22.07 12.56 -8.28
CA PHE A 89 -23.19 11.71 -8.70
C PHE A 89 -22.90 10.22 -8.45
N ILE A 90 -21.70 9.75 -8.82
CA ILE A 90 -21.28 8.36 -8.63
C ILE A 90 -21.12 8.06 -7.13
N GLN A 91 -20.58 9.00 -6.35
CA GLN A 91 -20.46 8.80 -4.90
C GLN A 91 -21.83 8.71 -4.22
N GLU A 92 -22.80 9.52 -4.61
CA GLU A 92 -24.17 9.46 -4.08
C GLU A 92 -24.85 8.14 -4.44
N GLU A 93 -24.77 7.70 -5.70
CA GLU A 93 -25.37 6.45 -6.17
C GLU A 93 -24.75 5.21 -5.48
N VAL A 94 -23.42 5.19 -5.32
CA VAL A 94 -22.73 4.08 -4.65
C VAL A 94 -23.01 4.07 -3.15
N ASN A 95 -23.04 5.23 -2.47
CA ASN A 95 -23.38 5.28 -1.04
C ASN A 95 -24.87 4.96 -0.79
N ALA A 96 -25.76 5.25 -1.73
CA ALA A 96 -27.18 4.88 -1.64
C ALA A 96 -27.39 3.36 -1.79
N ASN A 97 -26.52 2.67 -2.54
CA ASN A 97 -26.68 1.25 -2.89
C ASN A 97 -25.54 0.35 -2.37
N GLY A 98 -24.69 0.86 -1.49
CA GLY A 98 -23.42 0.22 -1.16
C GLY A 98 -22.45 1.08 -0.35
N TRP A 99 -21.16 0.74 -0.42
CA TRP A 99 -20.08 1.43 0.30
C TRP A 99 -18.75 1.30 -0.44
N MET A 100 -17.79 2.19 -0.12
CA MET A 100 -16.45 2.17 -0.70
C MET A 100 -15.37 2.27 0.37
N LEU A 101 -14.33 1.45 0.24
CA LEU A 101 -13.10 1.56 1.01
C LEU A 101 -12.04 2.29 0.19
N TRP A 102 -11.70 3.48 0.66
CA TRP A 102 -10.71 4.33 0.00
C TRP A 102 -9.31 4.12 0.56
N PRO A 103 -8.26 4.33 -0.26
CA PRO A 103 -6.90 4.45 0.22
C PRO A 103 -6.74 5.68 1.14
N LEU A 104 -5.67 5.69 1.95
CA LEU A 104 -5.39 6.77 2.90
C LEU A 104 -5.23 8.12 2.20
N VAL A 105 -4.61 8.12 1.03
CA VAL A 105 -4.42 9.30 0.19
C VAL A 105 -5.15 9.07 -1.13
N ARG A 106 -6.19 9.86 -1.39
CA ARG A 106 -7.01 9.74 -2.59
C ARG A 106 -6.43 10.58 -3.74
N TYR A 107 -5.18 10.34 -4.11
CA TYR A 107 -4.48 11.12 -5.14
C TYR A 107 -3.83 10.19 -6.16
N ASP A 108 -3.92 10.55 -7.44
CA ASP A 108 -3.17 9.92 -8.53
C ASP A 108 -2.57 11.03 -9.40
N TYR A 109 -1.34 10.82 -9.88
CA TYR A 109 -0.60 11.81 -10.66
C TYR A 109 -1.16 12.01 -12.08
N ARG A 110 -2.04 11.12 -12.55
CA ARG A 110 -2.75 11.18 -13.82
C ARG A 110 -4.17 11.72 -13.68
N SER A 111 -4.64 12.03 -12.47
CA SER A 111 -6.01 12.55 -12.32
C SER A 111 -6.12 13.87 -13.08
N VAL A 112 -7.02 13.90 -14.07
CA VAL A 112 -7.23 15.07 -14.93
C VAL A 112 -7.71 16.22 -14.06
N ASN A 113 -6.95 17.31 -14.05
CA ASN A 113 -7.35 18.52 -13.38
C ASN A 113 -8.41 19.21 -14.24
N ASN A 114 -9.70 18.93 -14.00
CA ASN A 114 -10.82 19.54 -14.71
C ASN A 114 -11.04 21.03 -14.32
N ALA A 115 -10.08 21.66 -13.63
CA ALA A 115 -10.11 23.08 -13.28
C ALA A 115 -9.56 23.94 -14.43
N LEU A 116 -10.22 23.92 -15.59
CA LEU A 116 -10.18 24.97 -16.61
C LEU A 116 -11.54 25.08 -17.30
#